data_AF-X8GNV4-F1
#
_entry.id   AF-X8GNV4-F1
#
_cell.length_a   1.000
_cell.length_b   1.000
_cell.length_c   1.000
_cell.angle_alpha   90.00
_cell.angle_beta   90.00
_cell.angle_gamma   90.00
#
_symmetry.space_group_name_H-M   'P 1'
#
loop_
_entity.id
_entity.type
_entity.pdbx_description
1 polymer ?
#
loop_
_entity_poly.entity_id
_entity_poly.type
_entity_poly.pdbx_seq_one_letter_code
_entity_poly.pdbx_strand_id
1 'polypeptide(L)'
;MSGQNINEILSDIREERKIRQNLSLLREILREKSKSGTKEKGAGSQAYKNQIREEWKERDWLSFFENEDAKVRKNAANLAGDLLLPEADEDWSGRIGGILWRAYLKEKTLFVRSIYLKALALTDCSPYMGEMEKRLDQLREKQWSPEELAHIRAERQALEAILHRKDIRESSLHWRGIASEREILLECQPYISDLLKKRVDGILKDPRASRIVPRGLRVRVAENNYEQVLACRTYRDFLFYLPLRKGAVIDRKGAAEAICRSKLLPILDEIYARNERDKRQEKVGTGKASYRFRVSWMKPVRKEKKRAEEEQEGSDASWIRLLAAQIEEKSNHRLINVPGNYQLEILLAAKRDGTYRVYLKPSLYQDQRFAYRLHAEPTSMAPYKAAQMTELLAPYLRKDRQVIDPLAGVGSLLIERAYTLGILPLGRQEADFYALDTYGKAVAEGRENAAAAGLRVQYINRSFFDFRHDYSFDEILTEAPQMEAGQRKERERFYRAFFDQAVGILAGDGRIMLLTDQGDLVRKQIRLHDRLRLEREIDMGERRRIYVILRR
;
A
#
# COMPACT_ATOMS: atom_id res chain seq x y z
N MET A 1 27.15 26.50 -1.94
CA MET A 1 27.36 27.80 -2.63
C MET A 1 27.31 28.90 -1.61
N SER A 2 28.15 29.92 -1.81
CA SER A 2 28.45 31.03 -0.88
C SER A 2 27.20 31.75 -0.37
N GLY A 3 27.26 32.22 0.88
CA GLY A 3 26.17 32.91 1.55
C GLY A 3 25.84 34.26 0.92
N GLN A 4 25.00 34.26 -0.11
CA GLN A 4 24.22 35.44 -0.46
C GLN A 4 23.10 35.62 0.57
N ASN A 5 22.99 36.83 1.09
CA ASN A 5 21.98 37.20 2.05
C ASN A 5 20.61 37.20 1.36
N ILE A 6 19.59 36.57 1.95
CA ILE A 6 18.23 36.58 1.37
C ILE A 6 17.73 38.01 1.14
N ASN A 7 18.15 38.96 1.98
CA ASN A 7 17.79 40.37 1.85
C ASN A 7 18.38 41.01 0.57
N GLU A 8 19.58 40.60 0.15
CA GLU A 8 20.18 41.07 -1.12
C GLU A 8 19.40 40.53 -2.32
N ILE A 9 19.00 39.25 -2.26
CA ILE A 9 18.19 38.62 -3.31
C ILE A 9 16.82 39.32 -3.42
N LEU A 10 16.17 39.60 -2.28
CA LEU A 10 14.89 40.32 -2.25
C LEU A 10 15.03 41.76 -2.74
N SER A 11 16.13 42.44 -2.42
CA SER A 11 16.44 43.79 -2.91
C SER A 11 16.64 43.81 -4.42
N ASP A 12 17.46 42.90 -4.95
CA ASP A 12 17.69 42.81 -6.39
C ASP A 12 16.41 42.53 -7.17
N ILE A 13 15.51 41.69 -6.62
CA ILE A 13 14.20 41.42 -7.23
C ILE A 13 13.33 42.68 -7.26
N ARG A 14 13.34 43.49 -6.19
CA ARG A 14 12.61 44.77 -6.14
C ARG A 14 13.15 45.79 -7.13
N GLU A 15 14.45 45.78 -7.39
CA GLU A 15 15.13 46.63 -8.37
C GLU A 15 15.05 46.08 -9.81
N GLU A 16 14.25 45.03 -10.03
CA GLU A 16 14.08 44.34 -11.32
C GLU A 16 15.40 43.77 -11.91
N ARG A 17 16.40 43.56 -11.06
CA ARG A 17 17.72 43.03 -11.46
C ARG A 17 17.71 41.52 -11.42
N LYS A 18 18.12 40.90 -12.54
CA LYS A 18 18.35 39.44 -12.66
C LYS A 18 17.21 38.59 -12.08
N ILE A 19 15.96 39.03 -12.30
CA ILE A 19 14.74 38.46 -11.67
C ILE A 19 14.71 36.94 -11.80
N ARG A 20 14.99 36.41 -13.00
CA ARG A 20 14.97 34.96 -13.25
C ARG A 20 15.99 34.19 -12.41
N GLN A 21 17.23 34.67 -12.34
CA GLN A 21 18.30 34.05 -11.57
C GLN A 21 17.96 34.09 -10.08
N ASN A 22 17.49 35.25 -9.60
CA ASN A 22 17.20 35.48 -8.19
C ASN A 22 16.00 34.66 -7.70
N LEU A 23 14.92 34.54 -8.49
CA LEU A 23 13.81 33.62 -8.18
C LEU A 23 14.24 32.14 -8.16
N SER A 24 15.17 31.75 -9.04
CA SER A 24 15.71 30.38 -9.04
C SER A 24 16.53 30.10 -7.79
N LEU A 25 17.42 31.03 -7.44
CA LEU A 25 18.29 30.94 -6.27
C LEU A 25 17.47 30.91 -4.96
N LEU A 26 16.44 31.75 -4.87
CA LEU A 26 15.54 31.78 -3.71
C LEU A 26 14.88 30.42 -3.48
N ARG A 27 14.44 29.75 -4.55
CA ARG A 27 13.86 28.40 -4.47
C ARG A 27 14.88 27.34 -4.04
N GLU A 28 16.13 27.43 -4.51
CA GLU A 28 17.21 26.54 -4.07
C GLU A 28 17.47 26.68 -2.57
N ILE A 29 17.57 27.92 -2.07
CA ILE A 29 17.74 28.21 -0.64
C ILE A 29 16.61 27.59 0.20
N LEU A 30 15.36 27.73 -0.25
CA LEU A 30 14.21 27.17 0.46
C LEU A 30 14.19 25.63 0.45
N ARG A 31 14.70 24.99 -0.61
CA ARG A 31 14.69 23.52 -0.80
C ARG A 31 15.89 22.80 -0.18
N GLU A 32 17.08 23.41 -0.15
CA GLU A 32 18.26 22.81 0.48
C GLU A 32 18.10 22.73 2.01
N LYS A 33 17.54 23.78 2.62
CA LYS A 33 17.30 23.82 4.08
C LYS A 33 16.18 22.90 4.56
N SER A 34 15.35 22.38 3.66
CA SER A 34 14.27 21.43 3.97
C SER A 34 14.68 19.96 3.85
N LYS A 35 15.83 19.63 3.24
CA LYS A 35 16.31 18.24 3.05
C LYS A 35 17.21 17.69 4.16
N SER A 36 17.80 18.54 5.02
CA SER A 36 18.66 18.10 6.12
C SER A 36 17.82 17.95 7.39
N GLY A 37 17.46 16.72 7.78
CA GLY A 37 16.52 16.36 8.86
C GLY A 37 16.87 16.77 10.31
N THR A 38 17.62 17.86 10.51
CA THR A 38 17.93 18.46 11.82
C THR A 38 16.98 19.62 12.14
N LYS A 39 16.35 19.60 13.33
CA LYS A 39 15.33 20.59 13.79
C LYS A 39 15.77 22.06 13.66
N GLU A 40 17.04 22.39 13.91
CA GLU A 40 17.55 23.77 13.90
C GLU A 40 17.59 24.42 12.51
N LYS A 41 17.85 23.65 11.44
CA LYS A 41 17.91 24.20 10.06
C LYS A 41 16.52 24.30 9.40
N GLY A 42 15.56 23.49 9.85
CA GLY A 42 14.15 23.60 9.45
C GLY A 42 13.51 24.92 9.90
N ALA A 43 13.85 25.41 11.10
CA ALA A 43 13.40 26.71 11.61
C ALA A 43 13.86 27.89 10.73
N GLY A 44 15.09 27.83 10.21
CA GLY A 44 15.62 28.85 9.30
C GLY A 44 14.93 28.88 7.92
N SER A 45 14.45 27.74 7.41
CA SER A 45 13.64 27.71 6.19
C SER A 45 12.27 28.38 6.42
N GLN A 46 11.65 28.14 7.57
CA GLN A 46 10.34 28.71 7.90
C GLN A 46 10.39 30.23 8.09
N ALA A 47 11.42 30.75 8.77
CA ALA A 47 11.61 32.19 8.95
C ALA A 47 11.68 32.95 7.61
N TYR A 48 12.42 32.41 6.64
CA TYR A 48 12.49 33.01 5.30
C TYR A 48 11.18 32.96 4.54
N LYS A 49 10.40 31.88 4.66
CA LYS A 49 9.07 31.82 4.04
C LYS A 49 8.15 32.90 4.60
N ASN A 50 8.14 33.08 5.92
CA ASN A 50 7.35 34.11 6.58
C ASN A 50 7.79 35.51 6.14
N GLN A 51 9.10 35.77 6.12
CA GLN A 51 9.64 37.03 5.63
C GLN A 51 9.17 37.36 4.20
N ILE A 52 9.24 36.40 3.27
CA ILE A 52 8.79 36.61 1.89
C ILE A 52 7.27 36.87 1.84
N ARG A 53 6.47 36.14 2.62
CA ARG A 53 5.01 36.31 2.68
C ARG A 53 4.60 37.70 3.22
N GLU A 54 5.37 38.25 4.16
CA GLU A 54 5.16 39.59 4.73
C GLU A 54 5.64 40.70 3.78
N GLU A 55 6.80 40.50 3.14
CA GLU A 55 7.45 41.51 2.31
C GLU A 55 6.82 41.68 0.93
N TRP A 56 6.28 40.62 0.33
CA TRP A 56 5.70 40.65 -1.02
C TRP A 56 4.18 40.75 -0.97
N LYS A 57 3.65 41.75 -1.67
CA LYS A 57 2.22 42.03 -1.80
C LYS A 57 1.69 41.47 -3.11
N GLU A 58 0.37 41.51 -3.28
CA GLU A 58 -0.31 41.06 -4.50
C GLU A 58 0.28 41.66 -5.79
N ARG A 59 0.64 42.95 -5.76
CA ARG A 59 1.25 43.64 -6.92
C ARG A 59 2.57 43.00 -7.38
N ASP A 60 3.36 42.47 -6.45
CA ASP A 60 4.67 41.89 -6.74
C ASP A 60 4.48 40.52 -7.42
N TRP A 61 3.48 39.75 -6.98
CA TRP A 61 3.10 38.51 -7.66
C TRP A 61 2.53 38.76 -9.06
N LEU A 62 1.70 39.79 -9.21
CA LEU A 62 1.18 40.19 -10.52
C LEU A 62 2.31 40.58 -11.48
N SER A 63 3.28 41.38 -11.04
CA SER A 63 4.43 41.76 -11.90
C SER A 63 5.25 40.54 -12.33
N PHE A 64 5.45 39.56 -11.44
CA PHE A 64 6.13 38.32 -11.82
C PHE A 64 5.35 37.48 -12.83
N PHE A 65 4.02 37.46 -12.74
CA PHE A 65 3.18 36.68 -13.65
C PHE A 65 2.83 37.41 -14.95
N GLU A 66 3.04 38.72 -15.03
CA GLU A 66 2.90 39.51 -16.25
C GLU A 66 4.25 39.75 -16.96
N ASN A 67 5.36 39.29 -16.37
CA ASN A 67 6.70 39.37 -16.96
C ASN A 67 6.76 38.68 -18.33
N GLU A 68 7.46 39.30 -19.29
CA GLU A 68 7.60 38.78 -20.66
C GLU A 68 8.34 37.42 -20.71
N ASP A 69 9.31 37.18 -19.82
CA ASP A 69 10.06 35.92 -19.76
C ASP A 69 9.21 34.81 -19.10
N ALA A 70 8.81 33.82 -19.91
CA ALA A 70 8.08 32.65 -19.46
C ALA A 70 8.77 31.85 -18.34
N LYS A 71 10.11 31.93 -18.24
CA LYS A 71 10.86 31.27 -17.18
C LYS A 71 10.82 32.05 -15.87
N VAL A 72 10.66 33.38 -15.90
CA VAL A 72 10.34 34.18 -14.71
C VAL A 72 8.98 33.76 -14.16
N ARG A 73 7.95 33.75 -15.01
CA ARG A 73 6.59 33.32 -14.65
C ARG A 73 6.57 31.90 -14.07
N LYS A 74 7.27 30.96 -14.71
CA LYS A 74 7.44 29.58 -14.23
C LYS A 74 8.10 29.53 -12.85
N ASN A 75 9.18 30.27 -12.63
CA ASN A 75 9.90 30.26 -11.37
C ASN A 75 9.07 30.89 -10.25
N ALA A 76 8.37 31.99 -10.53
CA ALA A 76 7.42 32.61 -9.62
C ALA A 76 6.30 31.64 -9.22
N ALA A 77 5.69 30.94 -10.18
CA ALA A 77 4.61 29.99 -9.88
C ALA A 77 5.08 28.83 -9.00
N ASN A 78 6.28 28.31 -9.25
CA ASN A 78 6.86 27.29 -8.38
C ASN A 78 7.18 27.84 -6.98
N LEU A 79 7.69 29.07 -6.88
CA LEU A 79 7.99 29.70 -5.60
C LEU A 79 6.70 29.92 -4.78
N ALA A 80 5.63 30.37 -5.42
CA ALA A 80 4.31 30.44 -4.78
C ALA A 80 3.90 29.07 -4.22
N GLY A 81 4.05 27.99 -4.99
CA GLY A 81 3.81 26.63 -4.50
C GLY A 81 4.72 26.21 -3.34
N ASP A 82 6.02 26.53 -3.40
CA ASP A 82 6.99 26.25 -2.32
C ASP A 82 6.64 27.04 -1.03
N LEU A 83 5.89 28.14 -1.14
CA LEU A 83 5.36 28.96 -0.04
C LEU A 83 3.95 28.52 0.44
N LEU A 84 3.23 27.63 -0.24
CA LEU A 84 1.85 27.20 0.08
C LEU A 84 1.78 25.90 0.93
N LEU A 85 2.85 25.56 1.65
CA LEU A 85 2.92 24.38 2.53
C LEU A 85 1.99 24.52 3.77
N PRO A 86 1.66 23.41 4.49
CA PRO A 86 0.53 23.31 5.43
C PRO A 86 0.43 24.37 6.54
N GLU A 87 1.51 25.08 6.80
CA GLU A 87 1.64 26.15 7.80
C GLU A 87 1.43 27.56 7.20
N ALA A 88 0.78 27.68 6.04
CA ALA A 88 0.38 28.95 5.45
C ALA A 88 -0.95 29.44 6.03
N ASP A 89 -1.05 30.74 6.28
CA ASP A 89 -2.30 31.41 6.64
C ASP A 89 -3.34 31.20 5.52
N GLU A 90 -4.58 30.87 5.90
CA GLU A 90 -5.71 30.65 4.98
C GLU A 90 -5.98 31.90 4.14
N ASP A 91 -5.85 33.10 4.71
CA ASP A 91 -6.10 34.37 4.01
C ASP A 91 -5.03 34.66 2.95
N TRP A 92 -3.75 34.41 3.25
CA TRP A 92 -2.68 34.51 2.25
C TRP A 92 -2.86 33.47 1.13
N SER A 93 -3.20 32.23 1.51
CA SER A 93 -3.38 31.12 0.57
C SER A 93 -4.53 31.36 -0.40
N GLY A 94 -5.66 31.90 0.07
CA GLY A 94 -6.80 32.27 -0.76
C GLY A 94 -6.46 33.37 -1.77
N ARG A 95 -5.80 34.44 -1.32
CA ARG A 95 -5.37 35.56 -2.19
C ARG A 95 -4.42 35.10 -3.29
N ILE A 96 -3.39 34.35 -2.93
CA ILE A 96 -2.41 33.81 -3.89
C ILE A 96 -3.07 32.81 -4.84
N GLY A 97 -4.00 31.98 -4.36
CA GLY A 97 -4.81 31.10 -5.21
C GLY A 97 -5.55 31.88 -6.31
N GLY A 98 -6.22 32.99 -5.96
CA GLY A 98 -6.89 33.84 -6.94
C GLY A 98 -5.96 34.52 -7.94
N ILE A 99 -4.75 34.90 -7.53
CA ILE A 99 -3.73 35.45 -8.44
C ILE A 99 -3.21 34.37 -9.40
N LEU A 100 -2.89 33.18 -8.89
CA LEU A 100 -2.43 32.05 -9.69
C LEU A 100 -3.47 31.62 -10.73
N TRP A 101 -4.76 31.62 -10.38
CA TRP A 101 -5.85 31.30 -11.30
C TRP A 101 -5.95 32.31 -12.45
N ARG A 102 -5.93 33.62 -12.14
CA ARG A 102 -5.93 34.69 -13.16
C ARG A 102 -4.72 34.58 -14.09
N ALA A 103 -3.54 34.29 -13.54
CA ALA A 103 -2.33 34.09 -14.32
C ALA A 103 -2.43 32.86 -15.24
N TYR A 104 -2.98 31.75 -14.75
CA TYR A 104 -3.22 30.54 -15.54
C TYR A 104 -4.16 30.79 -16.73
N LEU A 105 -5.24 31.55 -16.54
CA LEU A 105 -6.17 31.90 -17.61
C LEU A 105 -5.50 32.72 -18.73
N LYS A 106 -4.60 33.66 -18.37
CA LYS A 106 -3.85 34.49 -19.32
C LYS A 106 -2.67 33.78 -19.99
N GLU A 107 -2.12 32.74 -19.36
CA GLU A 107 -0.87 32.10 -19.80
C GLU A 107 -1.03 31.34 -21.14
N LYS A 108 -0.26 31.75 -22.15
CA LYS A 108 -0.22 31.12 -23.48
C LYS A 108 0.89 30.08 -23.64
N THR A 109 1.87 30.08 -22.74
CA THR A 109 3.06 29.21 -22.81
C THR A 109 2.80 27.86 -22.15
N LEU A 110 2.66 26.80 -22.96
CA LEU A 110 2.20 25.48 -22.51
C LEU A 110 3.03 24.89 -21.37
N PHE A 111 4.36 25.02 -21.40
CA PHE A 111 5.23 24.46 -20.35
C PHE A 111 5.10 25.17 -18.99
N VAL A 112 4.47 26.34 -18.95
CA VAL A 112 4.22 27.11 -17.73
C VAL A 112 2.85 26.78 -17.14
N ARG A 113 1.83 26.55 -17.98
CA ARG A 113 0.44 26.29 -17.55
C ARG A 113 0.32 25.21 -16.46
N SER A 114 0.98 24.07 -16.64
CA SER A 114 0.97 22.97 -15.64
C SER A 114 1.57 23.34 -14.28
N ILE A 115 2.46 24.34 -14.23
CA ILE A 115 3.13 24.78 -13.00
C ILE A 115 2.18 25.63 -12.16
N TYR A 116 1.40 26.51 -12.78
CA TYR A 116 0.34 27.25 -12.09
C TYR A 116 -0.65 26.30 -11.42
N LEU A 117 -1.11 25.29 -12.15
CA LEU A 117 -2.03 24.28 -11.61
C LEU A 117 -1.42 23.47 -10.46
N LYS A 118 -0.14 23.10 -10.55
CA LYS A 118 0.55 22.42 -9.43
C LYS A 118 0.62 23.27 -8.16
N ALA A 119 0.80 24.59 -8.30
CA ALA A 119 0.77 25.51 -7.17
C ALA A 119 -0.68 25.69 -6.64
N LEU A 120 -1.65 25.89 -7.54
CA LEU A 120 -3.08 25.97 -7.22
C LEU A 120 -3.59 24.74 -6.48
N ALA A 121 -3.08 23.55 -6.78
CA ALA A 121 -3.45 22.31 -6.10
C ALA A 121 -3.20 22.35 -4.58
N LEU A 122 -2.43 23.32 -4.08
CA LEU A 122 -2.18 23.57 -2.66
C LEU A 122 -3.14 24.59 -2.03
N THR A 123 -4.00 25.25 -2.80
CA THR A 123 -5.01 26.22 -2.33
C THR A 123 -6.42 25.63 -2.40
N ASP A 124 -7.42 26.36 -1.88
CA ASP A 124 -8.82 26.05 -2.18
C ASP A 124 -9.15 26.39 -3.64
N CYS A 125 -9.41 25.35 -4.44
CA CYS A 125 -9.78 25.47 -5.85
C CYS A 125 -11.29 25.37 -6.09
N SER A 126 -12.10 25.26 -5.03
CA SER A 126 -13.57 25.10 -5.13
C SER A 126 -14.25 26.12 -6.06
N PRO A 127 -13.85 27.41 -6.10
CA PRO A 127 -14.46 28.40 -6.99
C PRO A 127 -14.21 28.16 -8.49
N TYR A 128 -13.15 27.44 -8.86
CA TYR A 128 -12.66 27.34 -10.25
C TYR A 128 -12.97 26.01 -10.93
N MET A 129 -13.58 25.06 -10.20
CA MET A 129 -13.76 23.67 -10.62
C MET A 129 -14.47 23.54 -11.97
N GLY A 130 -15.59 24.25 -12.16
CA GLY A 130 -16.37 24.16 -13.40
C GLY A 130 -15.62 24.68 -14.64
N GLU A 131 -14.71 25.65 -14.47
CA GLU A 131 -13.85 26.11 -15.57
C GLU A 131 -12.69 25.13 -15.83
N MET A 132 -12.14 24.53 -14.77
CA MET A 132 -11.11 23.50 -14.88
C MET A 132 -11.62 22.26 -15.61
N GLU A 133 -12.87 21.84 -15.37
CA GLU A 133 -13.55 20.76 -16.08
C GLU A 133 -13.67 21.07 -17.58
N LYS A 134 -14.26 22.23 -17.92
CA LYS A 134 -14.38 22.68 -19.32
C LYS A 134 -13.03 22.71 -20.03
N ARG A 135 -11.98 23.17 -19.34
CA ARG A 135 -10.63 23.20 -19.90
C ARG A 135 -10.07 21.80 -20.11
N LEU A 136 -10.28 20.89 -19.17
CA LEU A 136 -9.87 19.50 -19.31
C LEU A 136 -10.52 18.84 -20.52
N ASP A 137 -11.80 19.12 -20.79
CA ASP A 137 -12.51 18.60 -21.96
C ASP A 137 -11.96 19.14 -23.28
N GLN A 138 -11.70 20.46 -23.35
CA GLN A 138 -11.03 21.06 -24.50
C GLN A 138 -9.67 20.41 -24.79
N LEU A 139 -8.91 20.07 -23.74
CA LEU A 139 -7.62 19.39 -23.88
C LEU A 139 -7.75 17.93 -24.36
N ARG A 140 -8.90 17.28 -24.12
CA ARG A 140 -9.20 15.90 -24.55
C ARG A 140 -9.74 15.83 -25.97
N GLU A 141 -10.55 16.80 -26.39
CA GLU A 141 -11.19 16.81 -27.71
C GLU A 141 -10.28 17.29 -28.83
N LYS A 142 -9.37 18.22 -28.53
CA LYS A 142 -8.48 18.82 -29.54
C LYS A 142 -7.31 17.88 -29.88
N GLN A 143 -6.98 17.79 -31.17
CA GLN A 143 -5.73 17.18 -31.63
C GLN A 143 -4.57 18.16 -31.46
N TRP A 144 -3.45 17.69 -30.92
CA TRP A 144 -2.25 18.48 -30.62
C TRP A 144 -1.05 17.97 -31.40
N SER A 145 -0.11 18.85 -31.71
CA SER A 145 1.14 18.46 -32.37
C SER A 145 2.03 17.60 -31.46
N PRO A 146 2.91 16.73 -32.02
CA PRO A 146 3.81 15.89 -31.23
C PRO A 146 4.66 16.67 -30.20
N GLU A 147 5.08 17.88 -30.53
CA GLU A 147 5.90 18.75 -29.70
C GLU A 147 5.12 19.30 -28.49
N GLU A 148 3.81 19.50 -28.64
CA GLU A 148 2.93 20.03 -27.59
C GLU A 148 2.43 18.94 -26.63
N LEU A 149 2.35 17.69 -27.08
CA LEU A 149 1.75 16.58 -26.32
C LEU A 149 2.33 16.42 -24.92
N ALA A 150 3.64 16.62 -24.74
CA ALA A 150 4.28 16.53 -23.43
C ALA A 150 3.74 17.57 -22.44
N HIS A 151 3.53 18.81 -22.90
CA HIS A 151 3.03 19.89 -22.07
C HIS A 151 1.52 19.80 -21.86
N ILE A 152 0.76 19.40 -22.88
CA ILE A 152 -0.67 19.14 -22.76
C ILE A 152 -0.95 18.03 -21.75
N ARG A 153 -0.20 16.92 -21.82
CA ARG A 153 -0.29 15.85 -20.81
C ARG A 153 0.01 16.36 -19.40
N ALA A 154 1.02 17.23 -19.24
CA ALA A 154 1.35 17.81 -17.94
C ALA A 154 0.25 18.75 -17.40
N GLU A 155 -0.38 19.55 -18.28
CA GLU A 155 -1.51 20.41 -17.90
C GLU A 155 -2.72 19.56 -17.50
N ARG A 156 -3.06 18.56 -18.31
CA ARG A 156 -4.15 17.61 -18.02
C ARG A 156 -3.95 16.89 -16.70
N GLN A 157 -2.78 16.33 -16.45
CA GLN A 157 -2.45 15.65 -15.19
C GLN A 157 -2.59 16.60 -13.99
N ALA A 158 -2.23 17.87 -14.14
CA ALA A 158 -2.36 18.85 -13.07
C ALA A 158 -3.83 19.23 -12.82
N LEU A 159 -4.64 19.42 -13.86
CA LEU A 159 -6.10 19.63 -13.74
C LEU A 159 -6.77 18.42 -13.09
N GLU A 160 -6.50 17.22 -13.61
CA GLU A 160 -7.02 15.96 -13.07
C GLU A 160 -6.63 15.79 -11.61
N ALA A 161 -5.40 16.11 -11.21
CA ALA A 161 -4.99 16.05 -9.80
C ALA A 161 -5.82 16.97 -8.88
N ILE A 162 -6.17 18.19 -9.33
CA ILE A 162 -7.02 19.12 -8.58
C ILE A 162 -8.46 18.61 -8.53
N LEU A 163 -9.04 18.32 -9.70
CA LEU A 163 -10.42 17.88 -9.85
C LEU A 163 -10.66 16.59 -9.04
N HIS A 164 -9.73 15.64 -9.15
CA HIS A 164 -9.81 14.38 -8.43
C HIS A 164 -9.61 14.52 -6.92
N ARG A 165 -8.96 15.58 -6.40
CA ARG A 165 -8.80 15.82 -4.95
C ARG A 165 -10.14 16.14 -4.27
N LYS A 166 -11.05 16.82 -4.97
CA LYS A 166 -12.44 17.06 -4.51
C LYS A 166 -13.28 15.78 -4.60
N ASP A 167 -13.13 15.05 -5.69
CA ASP A 167 -13.77 13.76 -5.98
C ASP A 167 -13.35 12.64 -4.97
N ILE A 168 -12.29 12.85 -4.16
CA ILE A 168 -11.90 11.94 -3.06
C ILE A 168 -12.90 12.00 -1.90
N ARG A 169 -13.46 13.19 -1.62
CA ARG A 169 -14.47 13.36 -0.56
C ARG A 169 -15.84 12.85 -0.99
N GLU A 170 -16.05 12.67 -2.30
CA GLU A 170 -17.34 12.36 -2.92
C GLU A 170 -17.30 11.16 -3.88
N SER A 171 -16.30 10.26 -3.76
CA SER A 171 -16.18 9.10 -4.66
C SER A 171 -17.42 8.22 -4.60
N SER A 172 -18.29 8.39 -5.59
CA SER A 172 -19.55 7.67 -5.76
C SER A 172 -19.40 6.18 -6.07
N LEU A 173 -18.18 5.78 -6.44
CA LEU A 173 -17.84 4.42 -6.81
C LEU A 173 -17.65 3.55 -5.56
N HIS A 174 -18.36 2.43 -5.48
CA HIS A 174 -18.21 1.43 -4.42
C HIS A 174 -18.09 0.02 -5.00
N TRP A 175 -17.43 -0.86 -4.25
CA TRP A 175 -17.35 -2.28 -4.57
C TRP A 175 -18.76 -2.91 -4.54
N ARG A 176 -19.16 -3.51 -5.66
CA ARG A 176 -20.45 -4.22 -5.81
C ARG A 176 -20.30 -5.72 -5.53
N GLY A 177 -19.15 -6.31 -5.83
CA GLY A 177 -18.95 -7.76 -5.81
C GLY A 177 -18.73 -8.35 -7.18
N ILE A 178 -18.74 -9.69 -7.28
CA ILE A 178 -18.53 -10.42 -8.53
C ILE A 178 -19.87 -11.02 -8.98
N ALA A 179 -20.51 -10.44 -9.99
CA ALA A 179 -21.83 -10.86 -10.44
C ALA A 179 -21.81 -11.96 -11.52
N SER A 180 -20.71 -12.09 -12.26
CA SER A 180 -20.58 -13.14 -13.28
C SER A 180 -19.36 -14.00 -13.03
N GLU A 181 -19.23 -15.10 -13.78
CA GLU A 181 -18.08 -15.97 -13.65
C GLU A 181 -16.78 -15.20 -13.94
N ARG A 182 -15.87 -15.24 -12.96
CA ARG A 182 -14.57 -14.58 -13.02
C ARG A 182 -13.48 -15.52 -12.56
N GLU A 183 -12.33 -15.35 -13.18
CA GLU A 183 -11.14 -16.06 -12.79
C GLU A 183 -10.24 -15.13 -11.97
N ILE A 184 -9.86 -15.59 -10.78
CA ILE A 184 -9.04 -14.86 -9.83
C ILE A 184 -7.79 -15.68 -9.44
N LEU A 185 -6.76 -14.98 -8.99
CA LEU A 185 -5.56 -15.54 -8.37
C LEU A 185 -5.59 -15.19 -6.89
N LEU A 186 -5.63 -16.20 -6.02
CA LEU A 186 -5.34 -16.05 -4.60
C LEU A 186 -3.83 -16.23 -4.40
N GLU A 187 -3.13 -15.15 -4.08
CA GLU A 187 -1.69 -15.18 -3.91
C GLU A 187 -1.31 -15.92 -2.63
N CYS A 188 -0.55 -17.00 -2.74
CA CYS A 188 -0.04 -17.72 -1.59
C CYS A 188 1.31 -18.38 -1.91
N GLN A 189 1.99 -18.85 -0.85
CA GLN A 189 3.25 -19.56 -0.98
C GLN A 189 3.01 -21.05 -1.23
N PRO A 190 3.94 -21.77 -1.85
CA PRO A 190 3.79 -23.20 -2.14
C PRO A 190 3.41 -24.05 -0.92
N TYR A 191 4.00 -23.79 0.25
CA TYR A 191 3.78 -24.57 1.48
C TYR A 191 2.33 -24.57 2.00
N ILE A 192 1.49 -23.61 1.60
CA ILE A 192 0.08 -23.53 2.02
C ILE A 192 -0.90 -23.82 0.87
N SER A 193 -0.39 -23.95 -0.36
CA SER A 193 -1.24 -23.98 -1.56
C SER A 193 -2.22 -25.16 -1.58
N ASP A 194 -1.81 -26.33 -1.10
CA ASP A 194 -2.67 -27.52 -1.01
C ASP A 194 -3.80 -27.35 0.02
N LEU A 195 -3.48 -26.79 1.20
CA LEU A 195 -4.48 -26.53 2.24
C LEU A 195 -5.50 -25.47 1.81
N LEU A 196 -5.02 -24.39 1.19
CA LEU A 196 -5.90 -23.38 0.60
C LEU A 196 -6.77 -23.99 -0.51
N LYS A 197 -6.19 -24.82 -1.39
CA LYS A 197 -6.95 -25.52 -2.45
C LYS A 197 -8.04 -26.41 -1.84
N LYS A 198 -7.72 -27.23 -0.85
CA LYS A 198 -8.70 -28.10 -0.18
C LYS A 198 -9.88 -27.31 0.38
N ARG A 199 -9.61 -26.16 1.03
CA ARG A 199 -10.66 -25.28 1.56
C ARG A 199 -11.52 -24.68 0.45
N VAL A 200 -10.89 -24.17 -0.60
CA VAL A 200 -11.59 -23.55 -1.75
C VAL A 200 -12.42 -24.59 -2.51
N ASP A 201 -11.91 -25.80 -2.74
CA ASP A 201 -12.65 -26.88 -3.40
C ASP A 201 -13.90 -27.29 -2.60
N GLY A 202 -13.81 -27.29 -1.27
CA GLY A 202 -14.96 -27.52 -0.39
C GLY A 202 -16.05 -26.46 -0.53
N ILE A 203 -15.68 -25.20 -0.79
CA ILE A 203 -16.60 -24.09 -1.04
C ILE A 203 -17.24 -24.21 -2.43
N LEU A 204 -16.41 -24.43 -3.46
CA LEU A 204 -16.85 -24.43 -4.86
C LEU A 204 -17.65 -25.67 -5.24
N LYS A 205 -17.41 -26.80 -4.55
CA LYS A 205 -17.99 -28.12 -4.87
C LYS A 205 -17.66 -28.61 -6.30
N ASP A 206 -16.69 -27.99 -6.96
CA ASP A 206 -16.08 -28.43 -8.22
C ASP A 206 -14.55 -28.28 -8.14
N PRO A 207 -13.80 -29.38 -8.04
CA PRO A 207 -12.34 -29.33 -7.95
C PRO A 207 -11.66 -28.88 -9.25
N ARG A 208 -12.38 -28.83 -10.38
CA ARG A 208 -11.87 -28.29 -11.67
C ARG A 208 -11.90 -26.77 -11.72
N ALA A 209 -12.68 -26.14 -10.84
CA ALA A 209 -12.78 -24.68 -10.72
C ALA A 209 -11.56 -24.06 -10.02
N SER A 210 -10.66 -24.85 -9.43
CA SER A 210 -9.42 -24.36 -8.82
C SER A 210 -8.18 -25.15 -9.24
N ARG A 211 -7.04 -24.46 -9.42
CA ARG A 211 -5.76 -25.08 -9.80
C ARG A 211 -4.58 -24.34 -9.19
N ILE A 212 -3.66 -25.07 -8.57
CA ILE A 212 -2.40 -24.52 -8.07
C ILE A 212 -1.55 -24.04 -9.24
N VAL A 213 -0.99 -22.84 -9.10
CA VAL A 213 -0.08 -22.19 -10.03
C VAL A 213 1.13 -21.66 -9.27
N PRO A 214 2.27 -21.36 -9.92
CA PRO A 214 3.49 -20.95 -9.22
C PRO A 214 3.34 -19.77 -8.24
N ARG A 215 2.32 -18.93 -8.41
CA ARG A 215 2.07 -17.73 -7.58
C ARG A 215 0.94 -17.89 -6.56
N GLY A 216 0.32 -19.08 -6.49
CA GLY A 216 -0.74 -19.38 -5.55
C GLY A 216 -1.84 -20.24 -6.16
N LEU A 217 -3.10 -19.88 -5.91
CA LEU A 217 -4.25 -20.65 -6.37
C LEU A 217 -5.05 -19.86 -7.41
N ARG A 218 -5.18 -20.41 -8.61
CA ARG A 218 -6.08 -19.90 -9.64
C ARG A 218 -7.47 -20.47 -9.38
N VAL A 219 -8.49 -19.62 -9.30
CA VAL A 219 -9.85 -20.00 -8.92
C VAL A 219 -10.85 -19.34 -9.85
N ARG A 220 -11.87 -20.08 -10.24
CA ARG A 220 -13.05 -19.58 -10.94
C ARG A 220 -14.17 -19.40 -9.91
N VAL A 221 -14.62 -18.17 -9.75
CA VAL A 221 -15.66 -17.76 -8.79
C VAL A 221 -16.85 -17.16 -9.52
N ALA A 222 -18.00 -17.19 -8.87
CA ALA A 222 -19.26 -16.60 -9.32
C ALA A 222 -19.98 -15.91 -8.15
N GLU A 223 -21.11 -15.25 -8.44
CA GLU A 223 -21.90 -14.48 -7.47
C GLU A 223 -22.21 -15.23 -6.18
N ASN A 224 -22.53 -16.52 -6.27
CA ASN A 224 -22.93 -17.32 -5.13
C ASN A 224 -21.78 -17.84 -4.24
N ASN A 225 -20.51 -17.69 -4.64
CA ASN A 225 -19.38 -18.30 -3.93
C ASN A 225 -18.17 -17.38 -3.73
N TYR A 226 -18.09 -16.25 -4.42
CA TYR A 226 -16.89 -15.42 -4.36
C TYR A 226 -16.60 -14.90 -2.95
N GLU A 227 -17.62 -14.51 -2.18
CA GLU A 227 -17.44 -14.00 -0.81
C GLU A 227 -16.84 -15.06 0.12
N GLN A 228 -17.31 -16.30 0.02
CA GLN A 228 -16.79 -17.42 0.82
C GLN A 228 -15.34 -17.74 0.46
N VAL A 229 -15.01 -17.69 -0.84
CA VAL A 229 -13.62 -17.87 -1.30
C VAL A 229 -12.73 -16.73 -0.80
N LEU A 230 -13.19 -15.47 -0.90
CA LEU A 230 -12.47 -14.30 -0.40
C LEU A 230 -12.43 -14.22 1.14
N ALA A 231 -13.27 -14.97 1.85
CA ALA A 231 -13.19 -15.10 3.31
C ALA A 231 -12.05 -16.04 3.76
N CYS A 232 -11.41 -16.78 2.83
CA CYS A 232 -10.27 -17.63 3.16
C CYS A 232 -9.08 -16.82 3.69
N ARG A 233 -8.60 -17.14 4.89
CA ARG A 233 -7.60 -16.35 5.63
C ARG A 233 -6.16 -16.58 5.17
N THR A 234 -5.89 -17.64 4.41
CA THR A 234 -4.53 -18.15 4.17
C THR A 234 -3.87 -17.67 2.88
N TYR A 235 -4.51 -16.77 2.12
CA TYR A 235 -3.90 -16.07 0.98
C TYR A 235 -3.50 -14.63 1.36
N ARG A 236 -2.54 -14.05 0.63
CA ARG A 236 -2.05 -12.68 0.85
C ARG A 236 -2.98 -11.64 0.22
N ASP A 237 -3.12 -11.70 -1.09
CA ASP A 237 -3.95 -10.81 -1.92
C ASP A 237 -4.77 -11.66 -2.90
N PHE A 238 -5.88 -11.12 -3.41
CA PHE A 238 -6.55 -11.68 -4.59
C PHE A 238 -6.45 -10.71 -5.76
N LEU A 239 -6.36 -11.26 -6.98
CA LEU A 239 -6.24 -10.49 -8.22
C LEU A 239 -7.15 -11.08 -9.29
N PHE A 240 -7.81 -10.27 -10.10
CA PHE A 240 -8.50 -10.77 -11.28
C PHE A 240 -7.50 -11.07 -12.40
N TYR A 241 -7.73 -12.14 -13.14
CA TYR A 241 -7.10 -12.33 -14.44
C TYR A 241 -7.78 -11.41 -15.46
N LEU A 242 -6.99 -10.73 -16.29
CA LEU A 242 -7.55 -9.99 -17.42
C LEU A 242 -7.76 -10.93 -18.62
N PRO A 243 -9.01 -11.20 -19.04
CA PRO A 243 -9.26 -12.02 -20.22
C PRO A 243 -8.88 -11.24 -21.49
N LEU A 244 -7.95 -11.80 -22.25
CA LEU A 244 -7.51 -11.23 -23.53
C LEU A 244 -8.28 -11.86 -24.69
N ARG A 245 -8.35 -11.13 -25.81
CA ARG A 245 -8.89 -11.70 -27.06
C ARG A 245 -8.00 -12.86 -27.52
N LYS A 246 -8.60 -13.84 -28.20
CA LYS A 246 -7.86 -14.98 -28.76
C LYS A 246 -6.74 -14.47 -29.67
N GLY A 247 -5.52 -14.97 -29.48
CA GLY A 247 -4.34 -14.55 -30.24
C GLY A 247 -3.70 -13.23 -29.78
N ALA A 248 -4.27 -12.53 -28.79
CA ALA A 248 -3.64 -11.31 -28.26
C ALA A 248 -2.40 -11.64 -27.43
N VAL A 249 -1.30 -10.95 -27.75
CA VAL A 249 -0.04 -10.99 -27.01
C VAL A 249 0.18 -9.63 -26.39
N ILE A 250 0.62 -9.61 -25.12
CA ILE A 250 0.99 -8.39 -24.42
C ILE A 250 2.51 -8.34 -24.40
N ASP A 251 3.10 -7.53 -25.26
CA ASP A 251 4.53 -7.23 -25.29
C ASP A 251 4.74 -5.72 -25.12
N ARG A 252 6.00 -5.24 -25.17
CA ARG A 252 6.29 -3.82 -24.97
C ARG A 252 5.61 -2.89 -25.99
N LYS A 253 5.25 -3.37 -27.18
CA LYS A 253 4.66 -2.57 -28.27
C LYS A 253 3.13 -2.60 -28.26
N GLY A 254 2.54 -3.78 -28.02
CA GLY A 254 1.11 -4.04 -28.11
C GLY A 254 0.35 -3.99 -26.79
N ALA A 255 1.01 -3.79 -25.65
CA ALA A 255 0.38 -3.88 -24.34
C ALA A 255 -0.84 -2.96 -24.16
N ALA A 256 -0.71 -1.68 -24.53
CA ALA A 256 -1.81 -0.72 -24.38
C ALA A 256 -3.03 -1.14 -25.21
N GLU A 257 -2.82 -1.51 -26.47
CA GLU A 257 -3.89 -1.96 -27.37
C GLU A 257 -4.56 -3.23 -26.85
N ALA A 258 -3.77 -4.20 -26.42
CA ALA A 258 -4.28 -5.47 -25.88
C ALA A 258 -5.11 -5.26 -24.61
N ILE A 259 -4.68 -4.36 -23.72
CA ILE A 259 -5.41 -3.99 -22.50
C ILE A 259 -6.71 -3.25 -22.85
N CYS A 260 -6.69 -2.25 -23.73
CA CYS A 260 -7.88 -1.50 -24.09
C CYS A 260 -8.92 -2.34 -24.85
N ARG A 261 -8.49 -3.31 -25.67
CA ARG A 261 -9.38 -4.24 -26.41
C ARG A 261 -9.85 -5.45 -25.59
N SER A 262 -9.36 -5.60 -24.37
CA SER A 262 -9.70 -6.70 -23.46
C SER A 262 -11.08 -6.52 -22.81
N LYS A 263 -11.44 -7.42 -21.89
CA LYS A 263 -12.64 -7.28 -21.05
C LYS A 263 -12.44 -6.37 -19.82
N LEU A 264 -11.40 -5.54 -19.77
CA LEU A 264 -11.10 -4.69 -18.62
C LEU A 264 -12.27 -3.78 -18.22
N LEU A 265 -12.76 -2.94 -19.14
CA LEU A 265 -13.86 -2.02 -18.86
C LEU A 265 -15.15 -2.76 -18.46
N PRO A 266 -15.59 -3.84 -19.16
CA PRO A 266 -16.72 -4.66 -18.70
C PRO A 266 -16.56 -5.24 -17.29
N ILE A 267 -15.34 -5.66 -16.90
CA ILE A 267 -15.08 -6.13 -15.53
C ILE A 267 -15.28 -4.99 -14.53
N LEU A 268 -14.78 -3.79 -14.82
CA LEU A 268 -14.93 -2.62 -13.96
C LEU A 268 -16.39 -2.16 -13.84
N ASP A 269 -17.14 -2.16 -14.95
CA ASP A 269 -18.56 -1.83 -15.00
C ASP A 269 -19.40 -2.84 -14.15
N GLU A 270 -18.94 -4.08 -14.03
CA GLU A 270 -19.56 -5.12 -13.20
C GLU A 270 -19.21 -4.99 -11.72
N ILE A 271 -17.92 -4.94 -11.37
CA ILE A 271 -17.47 -5.03 -9.97
C ILE A 271 -17.64 -3.73 -9.19
N TYR A 272 -17.91 -2.62 -9.89
CA TYR A 272 -18.14 -1.32 -9.29
C TYR A 272 -19.53 -0.78 -9.59
N ALA A 273 -20.14 -0.18 -8.56
CA ALA A 273 -21.41 0.51 -8.62
C ALA A 273 -21.23 2.00 -8.33
N ARG A 274 -22.20 2.80 -8.77
CA ARG A 274 -22.24 4.25 -8.55
C ARG A 274 -23.56 4.68 -7.98
N ASN A 275 -23.52 5.70 -7.12
CA ASN A 275 -24.71 6.32 -6.58
C ASN A 275 -25.51 7.03 -7.70
N GLU A 276 -26.84 7.07 -7.56
CA GLU A 276 -27.73 7.61 -8.59
C GLU A 276 -27.58 9.11 -8.84
N ARG A 277 -27.14 9.86 -7.82
CA ARG A 277 -26.87 11.30 -7.95
C ARG A 277 -25.75 11.59 -8.96
N ASP A 278 -24.75 10.71 -9.06
CA ASP A 278 -23.54 10.91 -9.88
C ASP A 278 -23.70 10.43 -11.31
N LYS A 279 -24.71 9.58 -11.59
CA LYS A 279 -25.14 9.27 -12.97
C LYS A 279 -25.51 10.54 -13.76
N ARG A 280 -25.88 11.63 -13.08
CA ARG A 280 -26.26 12.92 -13.70
C ARG A 280 -25.07 13.85 -13.96
N GLN A 281 -24.01 13.79 -13.15
CA GLN A 281 -22.84 14.67 -13.28
C GLN A 281 -21.83 14.19 -14.32
N GLU A 282 -21.87 12.93 -14.73
CA GLU A 282 -20.95 12.34 -15.71
C GLU A 282 -21.30 12.62 -17.19
N LYS A 283 -22.06 13.68 -17.47
CA LYS A 283 -22.25 14.17 -18.85
C LYS A 283 -21.12 15.11 -19.26
N VAL A 284 -19.90 14.60 -19.18
CA VAL A 284 -18.73 15.28 -19.71
C VAL A 284 -17.96 14.27 -20.56
N GLY A 285 -18.04 14.43 -21.90
CA GLY A 285 -17.54 13.48 -22.89
C GLY A 285 -18.49 12.32 -23.22
N THR A 286 -17.92 11.16 -23.61
CA THR A 286 -18.54 9.99 -24.31
C THR A 286 -19.79 9.32 -23.69
N GLY A 287 -20.37 9.87 -22.62
CA GLY A 287 -21.57 9.35 -21.96
C GLY A 287 -21.37 8.03 -21.22
N LYS A 288 -20.12 7.63 -20.94
CA LYS A 288 -19.76 6.37 -20.26
C LYS A 288 -18.83 6.59 -19.08
N ALA A 289 -18.97 5.71 -18.10
CA ALA A 289 -18.19 5.65 -16.87
C ALA A 289 -16.67 5.71 -17.07
N SER A 290 -15.97 6.60 -16.34
CA SER A 290 -14.51 6.57 -16.24
C SER A 290 -13.99 5.90 -14.95
N TYR A 291 -12.80 5.31 -15.02
CA TYR A 291 -12.11 4.66 -13.90
C TYR A 291 -10.66 5.13 -13.77
N ARG A 292 -10.23 5.38 -12.54
CA ARG A 292 -8.86 5.76 -12.21
C ARG A 292 -7.99 4.53 -12.04
N PHE A 293 -6.85 4.49 -12.71
CA PHE A 293 -5.93 3.38 -12.64
C PHE A 293 -4.48 3.81 -12.44
N ARG A 294 -3.65 2.85 -12.05
CA ARG A 294 -2.19 2.89 -12.19
C ARG A 294 -1.70 1.61 -12.84
N VAL A 295 -0.51 1.66 -13.42
CA VAL A 295 0.19 0.46 -13.91
C VAL A 295 1.38 0.18 -13.00
N SER A 296 1.62 -1.09 -12.68
CA SER A 296 2.74 -1.49 -11.84
C SER A 296 3.27 -2.87 -12.22
N TRP A 297 4.55 -3.08 -11.94
CA TRP A 297 5.14 -4.40 -12.06
C TRP A 297 4.64 -5.30 -10.94
N MET A 298 4.26 -6.51 -11.32
CA MET A 298 3.92 -7.55 -10.36
C MET A 298 5.20 -8.12 -9.76
N LYS A 299 5.31 -8.09 -8.43
CA LYS A 299 6.50 -8.63 -7.74
C LYS A 299 6.75 -10.09 -8.14
N PRO A 300 7.99 -10.46 -8.52
CA PRO A 300 8.33 -11.82 -8.91
C PRO A 300 8.18 -12.79 -7.73
N VAL A 301 7.88 -14.05 -8.02
CA VAL A 301 7.91 -15.14 -7.03
C VAL A 301 9.37 -15.54 -6.85
N ARG A 302 9.89 -15.54 -5.61
CA ARG A 302 11.34 -15.58 -5.29
C ARG A 302 12.13 -16.67 -6.05
N LYS A 303 13.38 -16.29 -6.40
CA LYS A 303 14.45 -16.96 -7.19
C LYS A 303 14.38 -16.85 -8.73
N GLU A 304 13.98 -15.68 -9.24
CA GLU A 304 14.56 -15.09 -10.46
C GLU A 304 15.46 -13.88 -10.11
N LYS A 305 16.03 -13.90 -8.89
CA LYS A 305 17.13 -13.00 -8.50
C LYS A 305 18.38 -13.40 -9.29
N LYS A 306 18.71 -12.65 -10.35
CA LYS A 306 20.07 -12.29 -10.83
C LYS A 306 20.25 -12.02 -12.34
N ARG A 307 19.21 -11.99 -13.19
CA ARG A 307 19.46 -11.77 -14.64
C ARG A 307 18.68 -10.66 -15.34
N ALA A 308 17.83 -9.93 -14.64
CA ALA A 308 17.09 -8.79 -15.22
C ALA A 308 17.21 -7.48 -14.44
N GLU A 309 17.66 -7.52 -13.17
CA GLU A 309 17.69 -6.35 -12.28
C GLU A 309 18.92 -5.44 -12.54
N GLU A 310 19.91 -5.84 -13.33
CA GLU A 310 21.17 -5.05 -13.49
C GLU A 310 21.31 -4.31 -14.84
N GLU A 311 20.39 -4.43 -15.81
CA GLU A 311 20.58 -3.77 -17.12
C GLU A 311 19.56 -2.68 -17.50
N GLN A 312 18.41 -2.49 -16.82
CA GLN A 312 17.35 -1.62 -17.35
C GLN A 312 16.49 -0.83 -16.34
N GLU A 313 16.99 -0.50 -15.14
CA GLU A 313 16.20 0.26 -14.14
C GLU A 313 15.73 1.66 -14.61
N GLY A 314 16.35 2.26 -15.64
CA GLY A 314 15.86 3.47 -16.30
C GLY A 314 14.82 3.24 -17.42
N SER A 315 14.92 2.11 -18.13
CA SER A 315 14.06 1.76 -19.27
C SER A 315 12.69 1.25 -18.83
N ASP A 316 12.60 0.57 -17.67
CA ASP A 316 11.34 -0.04 -17.24
C ASP A 316 10.38 0.96 -16.58
N ALA A 317 10.89 1.90 -15.79
CA ALA A 317 10.07 2.96 -15.19
C ALA A 317 9.59 3.99 -16.22
N SER A 318 10.38 4.26 -17.26
CA SER A 318 9.96 5.10 -18.39
C SER A 318 8.91 4.41 -19.26
N TRP A 319 9.08 3.11 -19.53
CA TRP A 319 8.10 2.33 -20.28
C TRP A 319 6.76 2.20 -19.56
N ILE A 320 6.73 1.94 -18.24
CA ILE A 320 5.48 1.90 -17.46
C ILE A 320 4.70 3.22 -17.54
N ARG A 321 5.41 4.36 -17.46
CA ARG A 321 4.80 5.69 -17.61
C ARG A 321 4.22 5.90 -19.00
N LEU A 322 4.94 5.47 -20.04
CA LEU A 322 4.46 5.54 -21.42
C LEU A 322 3.24 4.63 -21.62
N LEU A 323 3.27 3.39 -21.11
CA LEU A 323 2.17 2.45 -21.20
C LEU A 323 0.91 3.00 -20.52
N ALA A 324 1.04 3.58 -19.32
CA ALA A 324 -0.10 4.19 -18.63
C ALA A 324 -0.72 5.34 -19.46
N ALA A 325 0.10 6.21 -20.05
CA ALA A 325 -0.39 7.26 -20.94
C ALA A 325 -1.09 6.70 -22.19
N GLN A 326 -0.55 5.65 -22.80
CA GLN A 326 -1.14 5.00 -23.97
C GLN A 326 -2.47 4.30 -23.66
N ILE A 327 -2.60 3.64 -22.49
CA ILE A 327 -3.85 3.03 -22.05
C ILE A 327 -4.93 4.10 -21.89
N GLU A 328 -4.59 5.22 -21.26
CA GLU A 328 -5.53 6.33 -21.08
C GLU A 328 -6.03 6.88 -22.42
N GLU A 329 -5.11 7.20 -23.33
CA GLU A 329 -5.43 7.72 -24.66
C GLU A 329 -6.28 6.72 -25.47
N LYS A 330 -5.86 5.45 -25.56
CA LYS A 330 -6.57 4.41 -26.33
C LYS A 330 -7.89 3.98 -25.71
N SER A 331 -8.10 4.24 -24.42
CA SER A 331 -9.38 4.01 -23.76
C SER A 331 -10.40 5.13 -24.02
N ASN A 332 -10.05 6.16 -24.81
CA ASN A 332 -10.81 7.40 -24.96
C ASN A 332 -11.14 8.02 -23.59
N HIS A 333 -10.15 8.04 -22.69
CA HIS A 333 -10.29 8.56 -21.33
C HIS A 333 -11.33 7.87 -20.44
N ARG A 334 -11.77 6.65 -20.80
CA ARG A 334 -12.51 5.77 -19.86
C ARG A 334 -11.61 5.21 -18.77
N LEU A 335 -10.31 5.13 -19.00
CA LEU A 335 -9.30 4.81 -18.00
C LEU A 335 -8.41 6.05 -17.82
N ILE A 336 -8.35 6.61 -16.60
CA ILE A 336 -7.60 7.84 -16.29
C ILE A 336 -6.41 7.46 -15.41
N ASN A 337 -5.19 7.81 -15.81
CA ASN A 337 -3.98 7.44 -15.09
C ASN A 337 -3.79 8.35 -13.85
N VAL A 338 -4.07 7.83 -12.66
CA VAL A 338 -3.98 8.56 -11.39
C VAL A 338 -3.20 7.74 -10.36
N PRO A 339 -1.85 7.84 -10.32
CA PRO A 339 -1.01 6.97 -9.51
C PRO A 339 -1.19 7.14 -7.99
N GLY A 340 -1.67 8.30 -7.53
CA GLY A 340 -1.87 8.61 -6.11
C GLY A 340 -3.23 8.18 -5.53
N ASN A 341 -4.26 8.03 -6.37
CA ASN A 341 -5.61 7.68 -5.92
C ASN A 341 -6.36 6.91 -7.03
N TYR A 342 -5.97 5.66 -7.21
CA TYR A 342 -6.49 4.76 -8.23
C TYR A 342 -7.53 3.81 -7.65
N GLN A 343 -8.56 3.50 -8.42
CA GLN A 343 -9.57 2.47 -8.11
C GLN A 343 -9.11 1.08 -8.58
N LEU A 344 -8.12 1.05 -9.47
CA LEU A 344 -7.60 -0.16 -10.08
C LEU A 344 -6.08 -0.08 -10.21
N GLU A 345 -5.38 -1.11 -9.75
CA GLU A 345 -3.98 -1.32 -10.14
C GLU A 345 -3.90 -2.42 -11.21
N ILE A 346 -3.33 -2.08 -12.36
CA ILE A 346 -3.02 -3.00 -13.45
C ILE A 346 -1.61 -3.54 -13.22
N LEU A 347 -1.52 -4.82 -12.89
CA LEU A 347 -0.27 -5.50 -12.56
C LEU A 347 0.25 -6.30 -13.75
N LEU A 348 1.50 -6.02 -14.16
CA LEU A 348 2.19 -6.75 -15.22
C LEU A 348 3.12 -7.80 -14.64
N ALA A 349 2.87 -9.07 -14.97
CA ALA A 349 3.76 -10.17 -14.66
C ALA A 349 4.50 -10.61 -15.93
N ALA A 350 5.81 -10.45 -15.94
CA ALA A 350 6.66 -10.93 -17.02
C ALA A 350 6.59 -12.45 -17.15
N LYS A 351 6.60 -12.93 -18.40
CA LYS A 351 6.77 -14.33 -18.75
C LYS A 351 8.15 -14.53 -19.38
N ARG A 352 8.58 -15.79 -19.42
CA ARG A 352 9.88 -16.19 -20.00
C ARG A 352 10.00 -15.92 -21.50
N ASP A 353 8.88 -15.84 -22.21
CA ASP A 353 8.82 -15.56 -23.65
C ASP A 353 8.90 -14.06 -24.00
N GLY A 354 9.19 -13.20 -23.00
CA GLY A 354 9.24 -11.74 -23.18
C GLY A 354 7.86 -11.06 -23.21
N THR A 355 6.77 -11.83 -23.10
CA THR A 355 5.40 -11.30 -23.01
C THR A 355 4.98 -11.09 -21.56
N TYR A 356 3.84 -10.45 -21.36
CA TYR A 356 3.29 -10.14 -20.06
C TYR A 356 1.94 -10.83 -19.85
N ARG A 357 1.64 -11.13 -18.59
CA ARG A 357 0.29 -11.44 -18.12
C ARG A 357 -0.20 -10.25 -17.30
N VAL A 358 -1.45 -9.85 -17.52
CA VAL A 358 -2.07 -8.74 -16.79
C VAL A 358 -3.00 -9.28 -15.72
N TYR A 359 -2.85 -8.71 -14.52
CA TYR A 359 -3.74 -8.92 -13.39
C TYR A 359 -4.34 -7.58 -12.96
N LEU A 360 -5.52 -7.62 -12.35
CA LEU A 360 -6.21 -6.44 -11.87
C LEU A 360 -6.38 -6.55 -10.35
N LYS A 361 -5.90 -5.54 -9.63
CA LYS A 361 -6.14 -5.40 -8.19
C LYS A 361 -7.19 -4.30 -7.97
N PRO A 362 -8.39 -4.64 -7.48
CA PRO A 362 -9.41 -3.64 -7.15
C PRO A 362 -9.04 -2.91 -5.86
N SER A 363 -8.91 -1.59 -5.90
CA SER A 363 -8.52 -0.80 -4.71
C SER A 363 -9.69 -0.52 -3.76
N LEU A 364 -10.94 -0.58 -4.25
CA LEU A 364 -12.11 -0.28 -3.43
C LEU A 364 -12.68 -1.50 -2.70
N TYR A 365 -12.12 -2.70 -2.92
CA TYR A 365 -12.45 -3.85 -2.09
C TYR A 365 -11.80 -3.66 -0.71
N GLN A 366 -12.63 -3.68 0.32
CA GLN A 366 -12.15 -3.67 1.69
C GLN A 366 -12.01 -5.11 2.19
N ASP A 367 -10.78 -5.52 2.47
CA ASP A 367 -10.50 -6.85 3.00
C ASP A 367 -10.93 -6.96 4.47
N GLN A 368 -12.07 -7.60 4.69
CA GLN A 368 -12.66 -7.77 6.02
C GLN A 368 -12.12 -9.01 6.77
N ARG A 369 -11.24 -9.83 6.15
CA ARG A 369 -10.74 -11.06 6.80
C ARG A 369 -10.08 -10.75 8.14
N PHE A 370 -9.37 -9.63 8.23
CA PHE A 370 -8.61 -9.24 9.41
C PHE A 370 -9.15 -7.95 10.04
N ALA A 371 -10.47 -7.74 9.98
CA ALA A 371 -11.13 -6.54 10.53
C ALA A 371 -10.86 -6.32 12.03
N TYR A 372 -10.50 -7.37 12.77
CA TYR A 372 -10.07 -7.24 14.17
C TYR A 372 -8.77 -6.45 14.35
N ARG A 373 -7.96 -6.29 13.29
CA ARG A 373 -6.64 -5.66 13.35
C ARG A 373 -6.76 -4.14 13.28
N LEU A 374 -7.18 -3.55 14.40
CA LEU A 374 -7.22 -2.10 14.59
C LEU A 374 -5.81 -1.51 14.64
N HIS A 375 -4.87 -2.25 15.23
CA HIS A 375 -3.48 -1.82 15.46
C HIS A 375 -2.45 -2.82 14.93
N ALA A 376 -1.27 -2.30 14.58
CA ALA A 376 -0.16 -3.09 14.09
C ALA A 376 1.18 -2.40 14.42
N GLU A 377 2.12 -3.17 14.98
CA GLU A 377 3.51 -2.73 15.12
C GLU A 377 4.35 -3.12 13.89
N PRO A 378 5.41 -2.37 13.53
CA PRO A 378 6.25 -2.65 12.36
C PRO A 378 6.84 -4.06 12.31
N THR A 379 7.11 -4.65 13.48
CA THR A 379 7.66 -6.00 13.65
C THR A 379 6.59 -7.09 13.78
N SER A 380 5.30 -6.71 13.83
CA SER A 380 4.21 -7.67 13.98
C SER A 380 4.10 -8.60 12.77
N MET A 381 3.86 -9.88 13.04
CA MET A 381 3.48 -10.83 12.01
C MET A 381 2.29 -10.31 11.20
N ALA A 382 2.34 -10.42 9.88
CA ALA A 382 1.17 -10.16 9.05
C ALA A 382 0.06 -11.18 9.37
N PRO A 383 -1.21 -10.79 9.47
CA PRO A 383 -2.26 -11.67 9.99
C PRO A 383 -2.54 -12.87 9.07
N TYR A 384 -2.37 -12.72 7.74
CA TYR A 384 -2.42 -13.87 6.83
C TYR A 384 -1.29 -14.88 7.07
N LYS A 385 -0.13 -14.46 7.58
CA LYS A 385 0.95 -15.37 7.99
C LYS A 385 0.57 -16.10 9.29
N ALA A 386 -0.02 -15.39 10.25
CA ALA A 386 -0.54 -16.02 11.46
C ALA A 386 -1.62 -17.07 11.13
N ALA A 387 -2.55 -16.75 10.24
CA ALA A 387 -3.55 -17.66 9.71
C ALA A 387 -2.92 -18.88 9.02
N GLN A 388 -1.88 -18.69 8.21
CA GLN A 388 -1.15 -19.80 7.59
C GLN A 388 -0.47 -20.70 8.63
N MET A 389 0.15 -20.11 9.66
CA MET A 389 0.81 -20.87 10.72
C MET A 389 -0.18 -21.73 11.50
N THR A 390 -1.30 -21.15 11.91
CA THR A 390 -2.32 -21.87 12.69
C THR A 390 -3.03 -22.92 11.84
N GLU A 391 -3.28 -22.66 10.56
CA GLU A 391 -3.82 -23.66 9.62
C GLU A 391 -2.89 -24.87 9.48
N LEU A 392 -1.57 -24.65 9.35
CA LEU A 392 -0.58 -25.73 9.30
C LEU A 392 -0.51 -26.51 10.62
N LEU A 393 -0.79 -25.85 11.74
CA LEU A 393 -0.82 -26.42 13.08
C LEU A 393 -2.16 -27.06 13.46
N ALA A 394 -3.22 -26.92 12.65
CA ALA A 394 -4.56 -27.39 12.98
C ALA A 394 -4.64 -28.83 13.55
N PRO A 395 -3.85 -29.82 13.08
CA PRO A 395 -3.85 -31.16 13.67
C PRO A 395 -3.43 -31.22 15.15
N TYR A 396 -2.62 -30.26 15.61
CA TYR A 396 -2.03 -30.19 16.94
C TYR A 396 -2.79 -29.29 17.92
N LEU A 397 -3.65 -28.40 17.40
CA LEU A 397 -4.41 -27.44 18.21
C LEU A 397 -5.67 -28.08 18.80
N ARG A 398 -6.07 -27.60 19.99
CA ARG A 398 -7.27 -28.06 20.71
C ARG A 398 -8.02 -26.91 21.40
N LYS A 399 -9.36 -26.97 21.42
CA LYS A 399 -10.21 -25.88 21.96
C LYS A 399 -10.15 -25.75 23.48
N ASP A 400 -9.98 -26.88 24.16
CA ASP A 400 -10.00 -27.10 25.60
C ASP A 400 -8.61 -26.95 26.26
N ARG A 401 -7.62 -26.47 25.51
CA ARG A 401 -6.23 -26.34 25.97
C ARG A 401 -5.85 -24.90 26.26
N GLN A 402 -5.28 -24.67 27.45
CA GLN A 402 -4.77 -23.37 27.89
C GLN A 402 -3.51 -23.01 27.11
N VAL A 403 -3.53 -21.85 26.46
CA VAL A 403 -2.47 -21.43 25.53
C VAL A 403 -1.82 -20.13 25.97
N ILE A 404 -0.50 -20.04 25.77
CA ILE A 404 0.27 -18.81 25.95
C ILE A 404 1.09 -18.49 24.70
N ASP A 405 1.01 -17.23 24.27
CA ASP A 405 2.00 -16.62 23.40
C ASP A 405 2.95 -15.75 24.24
N PRO A 406 4.16 -16.22 24.55
CA PRO A 406 5.11 -15.50 25.40
C PRO A 406 5.75 -14.27 24.75
N LEU A 407 5.56 -14.06 23.44
CA LEU A 407 6.19 -13.00 22.64
C LEU A 407 5.15 -12.42 21.67
N ALA A 408 3.98 -12.10 22.22
CA ALA A 408 2.75 -11.97 21.46
C ALA A 408 2.69 -10.74 20.55
N GLY A 409 3.46 -9.68 20.84
CA GLY A 409 3.26 -8.37 20.22
C GLY A 409 1.80 -7.94 20.33
N VAL A 410 1.17 -7.67 19.19
CA VAL A 410 -0.26 -7.30 19.09
C VAL A 410 -1.22 -8.51 19.02
N GLY A 411 -0.71 -9.73 19.28
CA GLY A 411 -1.48 -10.95 19.53
C GLY A 411 -2.20 -11.60 18.34
N SER A 412 -1.74 -11.32 17.11
CA SER A 412 -2.36 -11.87 15.89
C SER A 412 -2.40 -13.41 15.88
N LEU A 413 -1.39 -14.08 16.44
CA LEU A 413 -1.28 -15.54 16.40
C LEU A 413 -2.36 -16.25 17.23
N LEU A 414 -2.66 -15.73 18.42
CA LEU A 414 -3.73 -16.25 19.29
C LEU A 414 -5.12 -16.02 18.69
N ILE A 415 -5.33 -14.88 18.04
CA ILE A 415 -6.60 -14.57 17.36
C ILE A 415 -6.80 -15.52 16.17
N GLU A 416 -5.79 -15.74 15.35
CA GLU A 416 -5.86 -16.68 14.22
C GLU A 416 -5.99 -18.15 14.67
N ARG A 417 -5.42 -18.51 15.83
CA ARG A 417 -5.64 -19.81 16.47
C ARG A 417 -7.12 -20.00 16.79
N ALA A 418 -7.77 -18.97 17.35
CA ALA A 418 -9.18 -19.01 17.69
C ALA A 418 -10.08 -19.15 16.43
N TYR A 419 -9.76 -18.47 15.33
CA TYR A 419 -10.43 -18.67 14.04
C TYR A 419 -10.24 -20.09 13.50
N THR A 420 -9.01 -20.62 13.56
CA THR A 420 -8.68 -21.96 13.06
C THR A 420 -9.45 -23.04 13.81
N LEU A 421 -9.61 -22.88 15.12
CA LEU A 421 -10.39 -23.78 15.95
C LEU A 421 -11.90 -23.57 15.81
N GLY A 422 -12.38 -22.51 15.16
CA GLY A 422 -13.81 -22.18 15.14
C GLY A 422 -14.34 -21.75 16.50
N ILE A 423 -13.48 -21.14 17.33
CA ILE A 423 -13.89 -20.36 18.51
C ILE A 423 -14.42 -19.01 18.03
N LEU A 424 -13.78 -18.41 17.04
CA LEU A 424 -14.28 -17.22 16.36
C LEU A 424 -14.94 -17.57 15.01
N PRO A 425 -15.92 -16.77 14.55
CA PRO A 425 -16.51 -15.62 15.25
C PRO A 425 -17.67 -15.98 16.20
N LEU A 426 -18.17 -17.22 16.20
CA LEU A 426 -19.43 -17.61 16.85
C LEU A 426 -19.30 -18.77 17.85
N GLY A 427 -18.10 -19.31 18.02
CA GLY A 427 -17.85 -20.43 18.91
C GLY A 427 -17.71 -20.02 20.39
N ARG A 428 -17.54 -21.02 21.25
CA ARG A 428 -17.29 -20.81 22.68
C ARG A 428 -15.80 -20.99 22.95
N GLN A 429 -15.24 -20.07 23.74
CA GLN A 429 -13.90 -20.22 24.30
C GLN A 429 -13.99 -21.12 25.55
N GLU A 430 -13.37 -22.30 25.47
CA GLU A 430 -13.40 -23.33 26.51
C GLU A 430 -12.20 -23.25 27.48
N ALA A 431 -11.10 -22.63 27.04
CA ALA A 431 -9.87 -22.48 27.83
C ALA A 431 -9.31 -21.05 27.76
N ASP A 432 -8.40 -20.74 28.68
CA ASP A 432 -7.79 -19.41 28.78
C ASP A 432 -6.64 -19.19 27.80
N PHE A 433 -6.52 -17.95 27.34
CA PHE A 433 -5.51 -17.49 26.39
C PHE A 433 -4.68 -16.41 27.07
N TYR A 434 -3.35 -16.53 27.03
CA TYR A 434 -2.43 -15.60 27.64
C TYR A 434 -1.47 -15.03 26.60
N ALA A 435 -1.23 -13.73 26.67
CA ALA A 435 -0.32 -13.03 25.78
C ALA A 435 0.67 -12.20 26.63
N LEU A 436 1.96 -12.46 26.47
CA LEU A 436 3.01 -11.68 27.11
C LEU A 436 3.77 -10.87 26.07
N ASP A 437 4.13 -9.64 26.44
CA ASP A 437 5.13 -8.87 25.72
C ASP A 437 5.81 -7.86 26.67
N THR A 438 7.08 -7.58 26.43
CA THR A 438 7.82 -6.54 27.17
C THR A 438 7.46 -5.12 26.73
N TYR A 439 6.95 -4.94 25.51
CA TYR A 439 6.57 -3.64 24.98
C TYR A 439 5.12 -3.31 25.34
N GLY A 440 4.94 -2.45 26.36
CA GLY A 440 3.61 -2.14 26.90
C GLY A 440 2.61 -1.60 25.87
N LYS A 441 3.07 -0.90 24.83
CA LYS A 441 2.19 -0.43 23.74
C LYS A 441 1.61 -1.60 22.93
N ALA A 442 2.42 -2.59 22.56
CA ALA A 442 1.94 -3.77 21.85
C ALA A 442 0.93 -4.57 22.68
N VAL A 443 1.11 -4.63 24.01
CA VAL A 443 0.16 -5.25 24.94
C VAL A 443 -1.18 -4.51 24.93
N ALA A 444 -1.18 -3.18 25.00
CA ALA A 444 -2.40 -2.37 24.95
C ALA A 444 -3.12 -2.52 23.60
N GLU A 445 -2.39 -2.40 22.50
CA GLU A 445 -2.90 -2.59 21.13
C GLU A 445 -3.43 -4.00 20.90
N GLY A 446 -2.76 -5.01 21.45
CA GLY A 446 -3.20 -6.41 21.39
C GLY A 446 -4.53 -6.64 22.10
N ARG A 447 -4.76 -5.98 23.26
CA ARG A 447 -6.06 -6.03 23.96
C ARG A 447 -7.18 -5.47 23.08
N GLU A 448 -6.94 -4.35 22.42
CA GLU A 448 -7.92 -3.74 21.51
C GLU A 448 -8.19 -4.62 20.29
N ASN A 449 -7.16 -5.23 19.69
CA ASN A 449 -7.31 -6.20 18.60
C ASN A 449 -8.11 -7.44 19.01
N ALA A 450 -7.83 -8.01 20.19
CA ALA A 450 -8.56 -9.18 20.68
C ALA A 450 -10.01 -8.84 21.04
N ALA A 451 -10.26 -7.67 21.64
CA ALA A 451 -11.59 -7.17 21.90
C ALA A 451 -12.40 -6.96 20.60
N ALA A 452 -11.76 -6.39 19.56
CA ALA A 452 -12.38 -6.26 18.23
C ALA A 452 -12.68 -7.61 17.56
N ALA A 453 -11.88 -8.64 17.85
CA ALA A 453 -12.16 -10.01 17.43
C ALA A 453 -13.25 -10.71 18.25
N GLY A 454 -13.63 -10.16 19.42
CA GLY A 454 -14.50 -10.84 20.40
C GLY A 454 -13.80 -11.96 21.17
N LEU A 455 -12.46 -11.97 21.25
CA LEU A 455 -11.67 -12.99 21.93
C LEU A 455 -11.20 -12.51 23.31
N ARG A 456 -11.37 -13.34 24.35
CA ARG A 456 -10.85 -13.03 25.68
C ARG A 456 -9.42 -13.53 25.80
N VAL A 457 -8.48 -12.60 25.93
CA VAL A 457 -7.05 -12.90 26.10
C VAL A 457 -6.50 -12.09 27.28
N GLN A 458 -5.77 -12.77 28.16
CA GLN A 458 -5.05 -12.15 29.28
C GLN A 458 -3.72 -11.58 28.79
N TYR A 459 -3.75 -10.33 28.38
CA TYR A 459 -2.57 -9.57 27.98
C TYR A 459 -1.82 -9.01 29.18
N ILE A 460 -0.56 -9.38 29.33
CA ILE A 460 0.27 -9.02 30.48
C ILE A 460 1.57 -8.39 29.98
N ASN A 461 1.86 -7.17 30.42
CA ASN A 461 3.13 -6.52 30.13
C ASN A 461 4.21 -7.05 31.09
N ARG A 462 4.85 -8.14 30.68
CA ARG A 462 5.87 -8.84 31.47
C ARG A 462 6.82 -9.58 30.53
N SER A 463 8.06 -9.77 30.97
CA SER A 463 8.98 -10.67 30.29
C SER A 463 8.53 -12.12 30.47
N PHE A 464 8.67 -12.94 29.44
CA PHE A 464 8.43 -14.37 29.58
C PHE A 464 9.38 -15.02 30.58
N PHE A 465 10.63 -14.54 30.65
CA PHE A 465 11.70 -15.18 31.43
C PHE A 465 11.53 -15.03 32.94
N ASP A 466 10.75 -14.06 33.41
CA ASP A 466 10.44 -13.87 34.83
C ASP A 466 8.94 -14.12 35.15
N PHE A 467 8.16 -14.55 34.16
CA PHE A 467 6.76 -14.89 34.33
C PHE A 467 6.60 -16.12 35.24
N ARG A 468 5.64 -16.02 36.16
CA ARG A 468 5.26 -17.10 37.08
C ARG A 468 3.74 -17.18 37.09
N HIS A 469 3.22 -18.40 37.09
CA HIS A 469 1.80 -18.66 37.16
C HIS A 469 1.57 -19.97 37.91
N ASP A 470 0.49 -20.03 38.70
CA ASP A 470 0.20 -21.19 39.53
C ASP A 470 -0.30 -22.39 38.70
N TYR A 471 -0.89 -22.10 37.54
CA TYR A 471 -1.38 -23.11 36.60
C TYR A 471 -0.38 -23.35 35.47
N SER A 472 -0.29 -24.60 35.03
CA SER A 472 0.51 -25.01 33.88
C SER A 472 -0.23 -24.73 32.57
N PHE A 473 0.53 -24.55 31.49
CA PHE A 473 0.01 -24.34 30.14
C PHE A 473 0.08 -25.62 29.31
N ASP A 474 -0.93 -25.84 28.49
CA ASP A 474 -0.95 -26.97 27.55
C ASP A 474 -0.20 -26.65 26.26
N GLU A 475 -0.23 -25.38 25.83
CA GLU A 475 0.31 -24.95 24.56
C GLU A 475 1.12 -23.65 24.72
N ILE A 476 2.36 -23.64 24.24
CA ILE A 476 3.10 -22.42 23.92
C ILE A 476 3.05 -22.26 22.41
N LEU A 477 2.45 -21.17 21.91
CA LEU A 477 2.33 -20.87 20.49
C LEU A 477 2.95 -19.52 20.21
N THR A 478 4.08 -19.46 19.49
CA THR A 478 4.80 -18.19 19.35
C THR A 478 5.72 -18.11 18.13
N GLU A 479 6.07 -16.87 17.78
CA GLU A 479 7.09 -16.52 16.80
C GLU A 479 8.38 -16.07 17.50
N ALA A 480 9.51 -16.70 17.20
CA ALA A 480 10.79 -16.24 17.73
C ALA A 480 11.18 -14.89 17.12
N PRO A 481 11.80 -13.98 17.91
CA PRO A 481 12.24 -12.68 17.42
C PRO A 481 13.35 -12.84 16.37
N GLN A 482 13.33 -11.95 15.38
CA GLN A 482 14.42 -11.85 14.41
C GLN A 482 15.56 -11.04 15.00
N MET A 483 16.68 -11.70 15.30
CA MET A 483 17.89 -11.05 15.81
C MET A 483 18.89 -10.78 14.69
N GLU A 484 19.63 -9.68 14.78
CA GLU A 484 20.57 -9.22 13.75
C GLU A 484 21.73 -10.20 13.53
N ALA A 485 22.29 -10.16 12.31
CA ALA A 485 23.48 -10.93 11.97
C ALA A 485 24.67 -10.44 12.83
N GLY A 486 25.27 -11.34 13.63
CA GLY A 486 26.38 -11.03 14.54
C GLY A 486 26.07 -11.27 16.02
N GLN A 487 24.79 -11.30 16.42
CA GLN A 487 24.36 -11.52 17.80
C GLN A 487 24.28 -13.02 18.19
N ARG A 488 25.31 -13.81 17.86
CA ARG A 488 25.26 -15.27 18.09
C ARG A 488 25.09 -15.64 19.57
N LYS A 489 25.87 -15.00 20.46
CA LYS A 489 25.84 -15.29 21.91
C LYS A 489 24.48 -14.94 22.54
N GLU A 490 23.91 -13.80 22.16
CA GLU A 490 22.61 -13.35 22.64
C GLU A 490 21.49 -14.28 22.17
N ARG A 491 21.55 -14.70 20.90
CA ARG A 491 20.64 -15.71 20.35
C ARG A 491 20.73 -17.02 21.10
N GLU A 492 21.94 -17.53 21.34
CA GLU A 492 22.11 -18.77 22.12
C GLU A 492 21.57 -18.65 23.55
N ARG A 493 21.76 -17.49 24.21
CA ARG A 493 21.20 -17.19 25.54
C ARG A 493 19.68 -17.15 25.52
N PHE A 494 19.08 -16.48 24.54
CA PHE A 494 17.63 -16.40 24.38
C PHE A 494 17.01 -17.78 24.23
N TYR A 495 17.53 -18.62 23.31
CA TYR A 495 16.97 -19.96 23.11
C TYR A 495 17.14 -20.82 24.36
N ARG A 496 18.27 -20.77 25.07
CA ARG A 496 18.42 -21.49 26.34
C ARG A 496 17.36 -21.03 27.35
N ALA A 497 17.31 -19.74 27.64
CA ALA A 497 16.38 -19.19 28.62
C ALA A 497 14.90 -19.45 28.26
N PHE A 498 14.57 -19.42 26.97
CA PHE A 498 13.21 -19.69 26.48
C PHE A 498 12.82 -21.13 26.77
N PHE A 499 13.68 -22.09 26.44
CA PHE A 499 13.38 -23.52 26.64
C PHE A 499 13.41 -23.91 28.12
N ASP A 500 14.33 -23.36 28.92
CA ASP A 500 14.38 -23.56 30.37
C ASP A 500 13.03 -23.12 31.00
N GLN A 501 12.55 -21.93 30.64
CA GLN A 501 11.29 -21.37 31.14
C GLN A 501 10.06 -22.13 30.61
N ALA A 502 10.05 -22.49 29.31
CA ALA A 502 8.97 -23.25 28.69
C ALA A 502 8.76 -24.61 29.38
N VAL A 503 9.84 -25.33 29.71
CA VAL A 503 9.76 -26.59 30.46
C VAL A 503 9.22 -26.38 31.87
N GLY A 504 9.46 -25.21 32.48
CA GLY A 504 8.94 -24.86 33.80
C GLY A 504 7.43 -24.64 33.85
N ILE A 505 6.85 -24.06 32.80
CA ILE A 505 5.43 -23.66 32.79
C ILE A 505 4.49 -24.62 32.05
N LEU A 506 5.01 -25.50 31.20
CA LEU A 506 4.19 -26.44 30.44
C LEU A 506 3.65 -27.57 31.33
N ALA A 507 2.50 -28.12 30.97
CA ALA A 507 1.95 -29.36 31.52
C ALA A 507 2.74 -30.59 31.05
N GLY A 508 2.51 -31.76 31.67
CA GLY A 508 3.25 -33.01 31.40
C GLY A 508 3.12 -33.53 29.95
N ASP A 509 2.06 -33.14 29.25
CA ASP A 509 1.80 -33.44 27.83
C ASP A 509 1.75 -32.19 26.95
N GLY A 510 2.24 -31.05 27.47
CA GLY A 510 2.17 -29.76 26.83
C GLY A 510 3.06 -29.64 25.59
N ARG A 511 2.72 -28.74 24.66
CA ARG A 511 3.44 -28.55 23.39
C ARG A 511 3.99 -27.15 23.23
N ILE A 512 5.21 -27.06 22.69
CA ILE A 512 5.77 -25.83 22.12
C ILE A 512 5.57 -25.87 20.60
N MET A 513 4.96 -24.84 20.05
CA MET A 513 4.76 -24.60 18.62
C MET A 513 5.47 -23.30 18.25
N LEU A 514 6.72 -23.43 17.84
CA LEU A 514 7.66 -22.31 17.68
C LEU A 514 7.98 -22.06 16.20
N LEU A 515 7.70 -20.86 15.70
CA LEU A 515 8.13 -20.42 14.36
C LEU A 515 9.49 -19.73 14.43
N THR A 516 10.49 -20.28 13.73
CA THR A 516 11.85 -19.69 13.69
C THR A 516 12.66 -20.12 12.47
N ASP A 517 13.68 -19.34 12.11
CA ASP A 517 14.75 -19.73 11.17
C ASP A 517 15.97 -20.40 11.86
N GLN A 518 15.97 -20.49 13.19
CA GLN A 518 17.10 -20.99 13.99
C GLN A 518 16.98 -22.49 14.33
N GLY A 519 16.81 -23.33 13.32
CA GLY A 519 16.60 -24.77 13.51
C GLY A 519 17.67 -25.49 14.33
N ASP A 520 18.94 -25.12 14.12
CA ASP A 520 20.06 -25.72 14.84
C ASP A 520 20.01 -25.44 16.35
N LEU A 521 19.57 -24.24 16.73
CA LEU A 521 19.41 -23.86 18.14
C LEU A 521 18.24 -24.59 18.77
N VAL A 522 17.11 -24.74 18.06
CA VAL A 522 15.98 -25.54 18.54
C VAL A 522 16.42 -26.99 18.79
N ARG A 523 17.09 -27.62 17.83
CA ARG A 523 17.61 -28.99 17.99
C ARG A 523 18.65 -29.11 19.11
N LYS A 524 19.47 -28.09 19.33
CA LYS A 524 20.41 -28.05 20.46
C LYS A 524 19.64 -28.04 21.77
N GLN A 525 18.62 -27.19 21.93
CA GLN A 525 17.85 -27.11 23.18
C GLN A 525 17.05 -28.39 23.46
N ILE A 526 16.47 -29.03 22.44
CA ILE A 526 15.81 -30.33 22.61
C ILE A 526 16.78 -31.39 23.15
N ARG A 527 18.04 -31.41 22.68
CA ARG A 527 19.08 -32.34 23.18
C ARG A 527 19.55 -32.04 24.60
N LEU A 528 19.42 -30.79 25.06
CA LEU A 528 19.82 -30.37 26.41
C LEU A 528 18.70 -30.56 27.45
N HIS A 529 17.50 -30.92 27.01
CA HIS A 529 16.32 -31.08 27.86
C HIS A 529 15.69 -32.46 27.62
N ASP A 530 15.97 -33.42 28.49
CA ASP A 530 15.49 -34.81 28.35
C ASP A 530 13.95 -34.94 28.35
N ARG A 531 13.27 -33.91 28.88
CA ARG A 531 11.81 -33.80 28.89
C ARG A 531 11.22 -33.29 27.58
N LEU A 532 12.02 -32.98 26.56
CA LEU A 532 11.53 -32.46 25.28
C LEU A 532 11.73 -33.46 24.15
N ARG A 533 10.72 -33.58 23.29
CA ARG A 533 10.80 -34.36 22.05
C ARG A 533 10.27 -33.56 20.87
N LEU A 534 11.02 -33.51 19.79
CA LEU A 534 10.52 -33.02 18.50
C LEU A 534 9.45 -33.98 17.95
N GLU A 535 8.23 -33.51 17.73
CA GLU A 535 7.17 -34.27 17.06
C GLU A 535 7.12 -34.00 15.55
N ARG A 536 7.30 -32.74 15.15
CA ARG A 536 7.19 -32.34 13.75
C ARG A 536 7.99 -31.09 13.43
N GLU A 537 8.48 -31.03 12.20
CA GLU A 537 8.90 -29.82 11.53
C GLU A 537 7.97 -29.54 10.34
N ILE A 538 7.52 -28.30 10.23
CA ILE A 538 6.62 -27.87 9.16
C ILE A 538 7.27 -26.67 8.46
N ASP A 539 7.43 -26.76 7.13
CA ASP A 539 7.99 -25.66 6.34
C ASP A 539 6.99 -24.51 6.23
N MET A 540 7.47 -23.28 6.42
CA MET A 540 6.70 -22.05 6.23
C MET A 540 7.44 -21.06 5.31
N GLY A 541 8.39 -21.58 4.52
CA GLY A 541 9.15 -20.83 3.54
C GLY A 541 10.14 -19.85 4.16
N GLU A 542 10.92 -19.17 3.30
CA GLU A 542 11.85 -18.11 3.72
C GLU A 542 12.91 -18.58 4.76
N ARG A 543 13.27 -19.87 4.75
CA ARG A 543 14.14 -20.54 5.74
C ARG A 543 13.53 -20.64 7.14
N ARG A 544 12.24 -20.34 7.31
CA ARG A 544 11.52 -20.47 8.57
C ARG A 544 10.74 -21.78 8.61
N ARG A 545 10.75 -22.41 9.77
CA ARG A 545 9.99 -23.62 10.05
C ARG A 545 9.24 -23.48 11.36
N ILE A 546 8.11 -24.17 11.45
CA ILE A 546 7.40 -24.38 12.69
C ILE A 546 7.92 -25.68 13.30
N TYR A 547 8.35 -25.61 14.55
CA TYR A 547 8.78 -26.78 15.34
C TYR A 547 7.68 -27.10 16.33
N VAL A 548 7.11 -28.31 16.23
CA VAL A 548 6.16 -28.86 17.19
C VAL A 548 6.93 -29.78 18.13
N ILE A 549 6.98 -29.43 19.41
CA ILE A 549 7.83 -30.06 20.42
C ILE A 549 6.94 -30.44 21.60
N LEU A 550 6.94 -31.72 21.98
CA LEU A 550 6.20 -32.25 23.11
C LEU A 550 7.07 -32.23 24.37
N ARG A 551 6.47 -31.83 25.50
CA ARG A 551 6.99 -32.08 26.85
C ARG A 551 6.56 -33.48 27.31
N ARG A 552 7.51 -34.23 27.88
CA ARG A 552 7.37 -35.59 28.38
C ARG A 552 7.42 -35.62 29.90
#